data_AF-A0A2V7PW98-F1
#
_entry.id   AF-A0A2V7PW98-F1
#
_cell.length_a   1.000
_cell.length_b   1.000
_cell.length_c   1.000
_cell.angle_alpha   90.00
_cell.angle_beta   90.00
_cell.angle_gamma   90.00
#
_symmetry.space_group_name_H-M   'P 1'
#
loop_
_entity.id
_entity.type
_entity.pdbx_description
1 polymer ?
#
loop_
_entity_poly.entity_id
_entity_poly.type
_entity_poly.pdbx_seq_one_letter_code
_entity_poly.pdbx_strand_id
1 'polypeptide(L)'
;MKPQLPLLLLGAAVACARAPEPGRLTPFRRGAALAAAGRCDTAAVVARAALEREPDNALGPLVIGACQERAGRYDQAVATYTDFAARHPRARGVAALRAKAQLALRAAAEHTARQALAREAELANQPPQPATVAVLPLVIAGDSTVQPLSRGLAELITTDLAYIRTLRLLE
;
A
#
# COMPACT_ATOMS: atom_id res chain seq x y z
N MET A 1 76.40 -23.88 -7.18
CA MET A 1 75.27 -24.84 -7.25
C MET A 1 73.98 -24.10 -6.88
N LYS A 2 73.04 -23.96 -7.83
CA LYS A 2 71.59 -23.78 -7.53
C LYS A 2 71.02 -25.19 -7.30
N PRO A 3 70.04 -25.42 -6.39
CA PRO A 3 68.61 -25.16 -6.72
C PRO A 3 67.75 -24.71 -5.49
N GLN A 4 66.74 -23.87 -5.70
CA GLN A 4 65.27 -24.15 -5.72
C GLN A 4 64.52 -23.89 -4.38
N LEU A 5 63.56 -22.96 -4.48
CA LEU A 5 62.42 -22.65 -3.59
C LEU A 5 61.43 -23.84 -3.47
N PRO A 6 60.51 -23.94 -2.46
CA PRO A 6 59.34 -23.05 -2.30
C PRO A 6 58.92 -22.74 -0.84
N LEU A 7 58.40 -21.54 -0.53
CA LEU A 7 57.00 -21.11 -0.65
C LEU A 7 55.99 -22.05 0.05
N LEU A 8 55.87 -21.92 1.38
CA LEU A 8 54.67 -22.32 2.11
C LEU A 8 54.02 -21.07 2.67
N LEU A 9 52.93 -20.68 2.01
CA LEU A 9 51.92 -19.76 2.49
C LEU A 9 51.54 -20.16 3.93
N LEU A 10 51.99 -19.39 4.93
CA LEU A 10 51.27 -19.30 6.19
C LEU A 10 49.95 -18.57 5.88
N GLY A 11 48.99 -19.34 5.38
CA GLY A 11 47.60 -18.96 5.42
C GLY A 11 47.29 -18.61 6.86
N ALA A 12 46.93 -17.35 7.08
CA ALA A 12 46.38 -16.89 8.32
C ALA A 12 45.32 -17.89 8.76
N ALA A 13 45.59 -18.59 9.85
CA ALA A 13 44.59 -19.30 10.62
C ALA A 13 43.62 -18.23 11.14
N VAL A 14 42.70 -17.80 10.28
CA VAL A 14 41.42 -17.32 10.73
C VAL A 14 40.77 -18.56 11.33
N ALA A 15 41.04 -18.74 12.63
CA ALA A 15 40.10 -19.38 13.51
C ALA A 15 38.80 -18.60 13.38
N CYS A 16 38.02 -18.89 12.33
CA CYS A 16 36.60 -18.65 12.32
C CYS A 16 36.08 -19.54 13.43
N ALA A 17 36.07 -18.96 14.63
CA ALA A 17 35.17 -19.33 15.69
C ALA A 17 33.86 -19.68 15.00
N ARG A 18 33.49 -20.96 15.09
CA ARG A 18 32.16 -21.45 14.76
C ARG A 18 31.18 -20.39 15.26
N ALA A 19 30.59 -19.65 14.32
CA ALA A 19 29.43 -18.85 14.64
C ALA A 19 28.47 -19.81 15.36
N PRO A 20 27.89 -19.41 16.50
CA PRO A 20 26.91 -20.25 17.16
C PRO A 20 25.86 -20.61 16.10
N GLU A 21 25.65 -21.91 15.84
CA GLU A 21 24.58 -22.39 14.97
C GLU A 21 23.31 -21.61 15.33
N PRO A 22 22.83 -20.68 14.48
CA PRO A 22 21.65 -19.90 14.82
C PRO A 22 20.52 -20.92 14.93
N GLY A 23 20.10 -21.20 16.17
CA GLY A 23 19.21 -22.30 16.51
C GLY A 23 18.12 -22.45 15.46
N ARG A 24 18.17 -23.55 14.70
CA ARG A 24 17.47 -23.82 13.44
C ARG A 24 16.20 -22.98 13.29
N LEU A 25 16.31 -21.76 12.72
CA LEU A 25 15.15 -20.91 12.50
C LEU A 25 14.23 -21.61 11.50
N THR A 26 12.95 -21.74 11.85
CA THR A 26 11.96 -22.27 10.92
C THR A 26 11.93 -21.39 9.66
N PRO A 27 11.62 -21.94 8.48
CA PRO A 27 11.62 -21.17 7.24
C PRO A 27 10.69 -19.95 7.32
N PHE A 28 9.58 -20.04 8.06
CA PHE A 28 8.71 -18.89 8.36
C PHE A 28 9.40 -17.79 9.17
N ARG A 29 10.13 -18.14 10.24
CA ARG A 29 10.86 -17.15 11.05
C ARG A 29 12.00 -16.52 10.26
N ARG A 30 12.66 -17.28 9.39
CA ARG A 30 13.65 -16.76 8.45
C ARG A 30 13.01 -15.79 7.45
N GLY A 31 11.86 -16.14 6.88
CA GLY A 31 11.08 -15.25 6.00
C GLY A 31 10.70 -13.94 6.70
N ALA A 32 10.23 -14.01 7.94
CA ALA A 32 9.91 -12.84 8.74
C ALA A 32 11.13 -11.96 9.04
N ALA A 33 12.27 -12.56 9.37
CA ALA A 33 13.52 -11.82 9.59
C ALA A 33 14.02 -11.13 8.30
N LEU A 34 13.95 -11.82 7.16
CA LEU A 34 14.28 -11.24 5.85
C LEU A 34 13.34 -10.09 5.50
N ALA A 35 12.04 -10.24 5.76
CA ALA A 35 11.08 -9.19 5.60
C ALA A 35 11.44 -8.00 6.49
N ALA A 36 11.68 -8.18 7.79
CA ALA A 36 12.07 -7.09 8.70
C ALA A 36 13.35 -6.37 8.23
N ALA A 37 14.30 -7.10 7.62
CA ALA A 37 15.52 -6.56 7.03
C ALA A 37 15.33 -5.88 5.66
N GLY A 38 14.09 -5.66 5.20
CA GLY A 38 13.80 -5.03 3.91
C GLY A 38 13.97 -5.93 2.68
N ARG A 39 14.41 -7.18 2.84
CA ARG A 39 14.71 -8.12 1.74
C ARG A 39 13.46 -8.84 1.26
N CYS A 40 12.50 -8.07 0.73
CA CYS A 40 11.16 -8.57 0.47
C CYS A 40 11.05 -9.64 -0.60
N ASP A 41 11.84 -9.57 -1.67
CA ASP A 41 11.79 -10.58 -2.73
C ASP A 41 12.23 -11.95 -2.19
N THR A 42 13.34 -11.97 -1.45
CA THR A 42 13.82 -13.20 -0.80
C THR A 42 12.86 -13.68 0.28
N ALA A 43 12.29 -12.77 1.08
CA ALA A 43 11.34 -13.12 2.13
C ALA A 43 10.09 -13.80 1.56
N ALA A 44 9.54 -13.27 0.46
CA ALA A 44 8.37 -13.83 -0.20
C ALA A 44 8.64 -15.22 -0.78
N VAL A 45 9.81 -15.43 -1.41
CA VAL A 45 10.21 -16.75 -1.92
C VAL A 45 10.31 -17.77 -0.79
N VAL A 46 10.99 -17.42 0.31
CA VAL A 46 11.14 -18.30 1.48
C VAL A 46 9.78 -18.61 2.11
N ALA A 47 8.90 -17.62 2.24
CA ALA A 47 7.56 -17.79 2.80
C ALA A 47 6.68 -18.69 1.92
N ARG A 48 6.73 -18.56 0.59
CA ARG A 48 5.99 -19.43 -0.35
C ARG A 48 6.48 -20.88 -0.27
N ALA A 49 7.79 -21.10 -0.33
CA ALA A 49 8.36 -22.44 -0.20
C ALA A 49 8.05 -23.08 1.17
N ALA A 50 7.90 -22.27 2.22
CA ALA A 50 7.45 -22.75 3.53
C ALA A 50 5.97 -23.15 3.52
N LEU A 51 5.11 -22.38 2.86
CA LEU A 51 3.68 -22.66 2.71
C LEU A 51 3.41 -23.94 1.88
N GLU A 52 4.29 -24.29 0.95
CA GLU A 52 4.19 -25.58 0.23
C GLU A 52 4.30 -26.79 1.18
N ARG A 53 5.02 -26.63 2.29
CA ARG A 53 5.22 -27.70 3.29
C ARG A 53 4.20 -27.63 4.42
N GLU A 54 3.83 -26.42 4.82
CA GLU A 54 2.84 -26.16 5.87
C GLU A 54 1.78 -25.16 5.36
N PRO A 55 0.77 -25.64 4.59
CA PRO A 55 -0.23 -24.76 3.97
C PRO A 55 -1.10 -24.00 4.97
N ASP A 56 -1.31 -24.55 6.17
CA ASP A 56 -2.15 -23.96 7.22
C ASP A 56 -1.40 -22.97 8.14
N ASN A 57 -0.18 -22.55 7.77
CA ASN A 57 0.63 -21.67 8.60
C ASN A 57 0.45 -20.18 8.24
N ALA A 58 -0.25 -19.43 9.10
CA ALA A 58 -0.54 -18.02 8.90
C ALA A 58 0.70 -17.09 8.83
N LEU A 59 1.89 -17.56 9.23
CA LEU A 59 3.11 -16.75 9.10
C LEU A 59 3.52 -16.50 7.64
N GLY A 60 3.25 -17.45 6.75
CA GLY A 60 3.55 -17.31 5.32
C GLY A 60 2.87 -16.09 4.69
N PRO A 61 1.52 -16.02 4.67
CA PRO A 61 0.80 -14.86 4.15
C PRO A 61 1.13 -13.58 4.93
N LEU A 62 1.37 -13.63 6.25
CA LEU A 62 1.80 -12.45 7.03
C LEU A 62 3.11 -11.85 6.51
N VAL A 63 4.09 -12.68 6.16
CA VAL A 63 5.37 -12.22 5.60
C VAL A 63 5.19 -11.62 4.21
N ILE A 64 4.42 -12.29 3.35
CA ILE A 64 4.16 -11.84 1.98
C ILE A 64 3.38 -10.52 1.97
N GLY A 65 2.29 -10.45 2.72
CA GLY A 65 1.46 -9.26 2.85
C GLY A 65 2.20 -8.08 3.45
N ALA A 66 3.02 -8.28 4.50
CA ALA A 66 3.83 -7.20 5.07
C ALA A 66 4.87 -6.64 4.09
N CYS A 67 5.31 -7.45 3.12
CA CYS A 67 6.15 -6.99 2.02
C CYS A 67 5.38 -6.23 0.94
N GLN A 68 4.14 -6.62 0.65
CA GLN A 68 3.26 -5.90 -0.26
C GLN A 68 2.87 -4.54 0.32
N GLU A 69 2.50 -4.48 1.60
CA GLU A 69 2.19 -3.22 2.32
C GLU A 69 3.35 -2.23 2.25
N ARG A 70 4.59 -2.68 2.50
CA ARG A 70 5.78 -1.81 2.41
C ARG A 70 6.11 -1.33 1.00
N ALA A 71 5.68 -2.07 -0.01
CA ALA A 71 5.79 -1.66 -1.40
C ALA A 71 4.62 -0.75 -1.83
N GLY A 72 3.72 -0.36 -0.93
CA GLY A 72 2.51 0.41 -1.23
C GLY A 72 1.43 -0.38 -1.99
N ARG A 73 1.61 -1.70 -2.14
CA ARG A 73 0.69 -2.59 -2.89
C ARG A 73 -0.38 -3.12 -1.94
N TYR A 74 -1.19 -2.22 -1.39
CA TYR A 74 -2.18 -2.56 -0.36
C TYR A 74 -3.25 -3.54 -0.86
N ASP A 75 -3.72 -3.40 -2.10
CA ASP A 75 -4.72 -4.33 -2.68
C ASP A 75 -4.22 -5.78 -2.73
N GLN A 76 -2.95 -5.96 -3.10
CA GLN A 76 -2.32 -7.29 -3.12
C GLN A 76 -2.18 -7.87 -1.71
N ALA A 77 -1.87 -7.02 -0.71
CA ALA A 77 -1.80 -7.44 0.68
C ALA A 77 -3.16 -7.89 1.20
N VAL A 78 -4.22 -7.11 0.93
CA VAL A 78 -5.60 -7.48 1.27
C VAL A 78 -5.94 -8.83 0.67
N ALA A 79 -5.75 -9.02 -0.63
CA ALA A 79 -6.02 -10.28 -1.32
C ALA A 79 -5.25 -11.46 -0.70
N THR A 80 -3.95 -11.28 -0.45
CA THR A 80 -3.11 -12.33 0.17
C THR A 80 -3.64 -12.77 1.54
N TYR A 81 -4.09 -11.83 2.36
CA TYR A 81 -4.64 -12.11 3.68
C TYR A 81 -6.04 -12.73 3.62
N THR A 82 -6.93 -12.20 2.79
CA THR A 82 -8.31 -12.68 2.66
C THR A 82 -8.36 -14.06 2.04
N ASP A 83 -7.57 -14.32 1.00
CA ASP A 83 -7.56 -15.60 0.29
C ASP A 83 -7.05 -16.73 1.18
N PHE A 84 -6.02 -16.45 1.99
CA PHE A 84 -5.57 -17.41 2.99
C PHE A 84 -6.65 -17.65 4.04
N ALA A 85 -7.25 -16.58 4.56
CA ALA A 85 -8.26 -16.69 5.61
C ALA A 85 -9.57 -17.36 5.15
N ALA A 86 -9.86 -17.33 3.85
CA ALA A 86 -10.98 -18.03 3.23
C ALA A 86 -10.67 -19.52 3.02
N ARG A 87 -9.48 -19.85 2.52
CA ARG A 87 -9.07 -21.26 2.30
C ARG A 87 -8.77 -22.02 3.59
N HIS A 88 -8.27 -21.32 4.61
CA HIS A 88 -7.83 -21.91 5.87
C HIS A 88 -8.57 -21.29 7.07
N PRO A 89 -9.91 -21.42 7.16
CA PRO A 89 -10.72 -20.68 8.13
C PRO A 89 -10.46 -21.08 9.59
N ARG A 90 -9.83 -22.23 9.82
CA ARG A 90 -9.46 -22.77 11.14
C ARG A 90 -7.95 -22.73 11.43
N ALA A 91 -7.14 -22.20 10.51
CA ALA A 91 -5.70 -22.09 10.74
C ALA A 91 -5.38 -21.21 11.95
N ARG A 92 -4.37 -21.61 12.72
CA ARG A 92 -3.93 -20.83 13.88
C ARG A 92 -3.41 -19.47 13.42
N GLY A 93 -3.94 -18.39 13.98
CA GLY A 93 -3.56 -17.02 13.61
C GLY A 93 -4.35 -16.42 12.44
N VAL A 94 -5.34 -17.13 11.89
CA VAL A 94 -6.19 -16.59 10.81
C VAL A 94 -6.96 -15.32 11.21
N ALA A 95 -7.32 -15.17 12.49
CA ALA A 95 -7.93 -13.95 13.00
C ALA A 95 -7.00 -12.73 12.85
N ALA A 96 -5.69 -12.92 13.08
CA ALA A 96 -4.71 -11.87 12.88
C ALA A 96 -4.56 -11.49 11.40
N LEU A 97 -4.67 -12.45 10.48
CA LEU A 97 -4.72 -12.18 9.04
C LEU A 97 -5.95 -11.38 8.63
N ARG A 98 -7.13 -11.71 9.15
CA ARG A 98 -8.35 -10.91 8.91
C ARG A 98 -8.20 -9.48 9.43
N ALA A 99 -7.65 -9.31 10.63
CA ALA A 99 -7.36 -7.99 11.16
C ALA A 99 -6.35 -7.22 10.28
N LYS A 100 -5.30 -7.89 9.80
CA LYS A 100 -4.33 -7.31 8.87
C LYS A 100 -4.96 -6.92 7.53
N ALA A 101 -5.88 -7.71 7.00
CA ALA A 101 -6.64 -7.36 5.79
C ALA A 101 -7.44 -6.06 5.97
N GLN A 102 -8.13 -5.90 7.10
CA GLN A 102 -8.89 -4.68 7.39
C GLN A 102 -7.98 -3.45 7.53
N LEU A 103 -6.82 -3.60 8.17
CA LEU A 103 -5.83 -2.52 8.28
C LEU A 103 -5.25 -2.14 6.91
N ALA A 104 -4.90 -3.13 6.08
CA ALA A 104 -4.40 -2.89 4.73
C ALA A 104 -5.46 -2.23 3.83
N LEU A 105 -6.73 -2.62 3.96
CA LEU A 105 -7.84 -1.99 3.24
C LEU A 105 -8.02 -0.52 3.62
N ARG A 106 -7.94 -0.20 4.91
CA ARG A 106 -7.96 1.19 5.38
C ARG A 106 -6.78 1.98 4.83
N ALA A 107 -5.58 1.41 4.85
CA ALA A 107 -4.39 2.05 4.28
C ALA A 107 -4.52 2.31 2.78
N ALA A 108 -5.13 1.38 2.03
CA ALA A 108 -5.46 1.56 0.62
C ALA A 108 -6.40 2.75 0.40
N ALA A 109 -7.50 2.81 1.16
CA ALA A 109 -8.46 3.92 1.07
C ALA A 109 -7.82 5.28 1.41
N GLU A 110 -6.98 5.33 2.46
CA GLU A 110 -6.23 6.54 2.81
C GLU A 110 -5.23 6.94 1.72
N HIS A 111 -4.58 5.97 1.08
CA HIS A 111 -3.66 6.23 -0.03
C HIS A 111 -4.39 6.84 -1.23
N THR A 112 -5.51 6.24 -1.64
CA THR A 112 -6.35 6.74 -2.73
C THR A 112 -6.88 8.14 -2.43
N ALA A 113 -7.34 8.38 -1.21
CA ALA A 113 -7.82 9.70 -0.80
C ALA A 113 -6.71 10.77 -0.88
N ARG A 114 -5.49 10.45 -0.42
CA ARG A 114 -4.33 11.36 -0.55
C ARG A 114 -3.98 11.65 -2.01
N GLN A 115 -4.06 10.65 -2.88
CA GLN A 115 -3.82 10.84 -4.31
C GLN A 115 -4.88 11.73 -4.96
N ALA A 116 -6.16 11.55 -4.61
CA ALA A 116 -7.25 12.39 -5.10
C ALA A 116 -7.05 13.86 -4.67
N LEU A 117 -6.73 14.10 -3.40
CA LEU A 117 -6.45 15.46 -2.90
C LEU A 117 -5.21 16.09 -3.56
N ALA A 118 -4.14 15.32 -3.76
CA ALA A 118 -2.96 15.81 -4.46
C ALA A 118 -3.31 16.20 -5.90
N ARG A 119 -4.15 15.40 -6.57
CA ARG A 119 -4.61 15.69 -7.93
C ARG A 119 -5.48 16.93 -8.00
N GLU A 120 -6.38 17.13 -7.04
CA GLU A 120 -7.17 18.37 -6.93
C GLU A 120 -6.28 19.59 -6.70
N ALA A 121 -5.28 19.49 -5.83
CA ALA A 121 -4.33 20.56 -5.59
C ALA A 121 -3.49 20.90 -6.84
N GLU A 122 -3.11 19.91 -7.66
CA GLU A 122 -2.48 20.15 -8.96
C GLU A 122 -3.41 20.93 -9.90
N LEU A 123 -4.68 20.56 -9.97
CA LEU A 123 -5.68 21.23 -10.82
C LEU A 123 -5.97 22.66 -10.35
N ALA A 124 -6.02 22.90 -9.04
CA ALA A 124 -6.25 24.23 -8.47
C ALA A 124 -5.12 25.22 -8.81
N ASN A 125 -3.90 24.73 -9.06
CA ASN A 125 -2.77 25.56 -9.49
C ASN A 125 -2.73 25.81 -11.00
N GLN A 126 -3.60 25.18 -11.79
CA GLN A 126 -3.70 25.45 -13.22
C GLN A 126 -4.53 26.70 -13.47
N PRO A 127 -4.18 27.52 -14.48
CA PRO A 127 -5.00 28.67 -14.82
C PRO A 127 -6.41 28.21 -15.21
N PRO A 128 -7.46 28.92 -14.77
CA PRO A 128 -8.83 28.58 -15.14
C PRO A 128 -9.01 28.69 -16.66
N GLN A 129 -9.89 27.85 -17.20
CA GLN A 129 -10.24 27.93 -18.62
C GLN A 129 -10.90 29.29 -18.91
N PRO A 130 -10.48 30.01 -19.97
CA PRO A 130 -11.06 31.30 -20.30
C PRO A 130 -12.58 31.20 -20.52
N ALA A 131 -13.31 32.23 -20.09
CA ALA A 131 -14.75 32.37 -20.26
C ALA A 131 -15.57 31.14 -19.78
N THR A 132 -15.04 30.38 -18.82
CA THR A 132 -15.72 29.20 -18.27
C THR A 132 -16.18 29.48 -16.84
N VAL A 133 -17.45 29.22 -16.54
CA VAL A 133 -18.08 29.56 -15.25
C VAL A 133 -18.84 28.36 -14.71
N ALA A 134 -18.67 28.07 -13.42
CA ALA A 134 -19.54 27.17 -12.66
C ALA A 134 -20.38 27.99 -11.68
N VAL A 135 -21.68 27.70 -11.60
CA VAL A 135 -22.58 28.31 -10.62
C VAL A 135 -22.85 27.30 -9.52
N LEU A 136 -22.25 27.51 -8.35
CA LEU A 136 -22.43 26.64 -7.19
C LEU A 136 -23.74 26.97 -6.45
N PRO A 137 -24.34 26.01 -5.70
CA PRO A 137 -25.46 26.29 -4.82
C PRO A 137 -25.16 27.47 -3.88
N LEU A 138 -26.08 28.43 -3.81
CA LEU A 138 -25.85 29.66 -3.03
C LEU A 138 -25.94 29.36 -1.54
N VAL A 139 -25.04 29.95 -0.75
CA VAL A 139 -25.15 29.94 0.71
C VAL A 139 -26.13 31.04 1.13
N ILE A 140 -27.30 30.65 1.63
CA ILE A 140 -28.32 31.59 2.12
C ILE A 140 -28.07 31.83 3.61
N ALA A 141 -27.69 33.05 3.97
CA ALA A 141 -27.59 33.46 5.38
C ALA A 141 -29.00 33.76 5.93
N GLY A 142 -29.39 33.14 7.03
CA GLY A 142 -30.68 33.38 7.68
C GLY A 142 -31.44 32.09 8.02
N ASP A 143 -32.77 32.14 7.89
CA ASP A 143 -33.66 31.03 8.25
C ASP A 143 -33.38 29.76 7.42
N SER A 144 -33.35 28.62 8.10
CA SER A 144 -33.26 27.29 7.49
C SER A 144 -34.41 26.97 6.53
N THR A 145 -35.58 27.61 6.68
CA THR A 145 -36.77 27.38 5.82
C THR A 145 -36.53 27.71 4.35
N VAL A 146 -35.61 28.64 4.05
CA VAL A 146 -35.29 29.06 2.68
C VAL A 146 -34.08 28.34 2.09
N GLN A 147 -33.38 27.51 2.86
CA GLN A 147 -32.24 26.71 2.36
C GLN A 147 -32.55 25.86 1.13
N PRO A 148 -33.75 25.27 0.97
CA PRO A 148 -34.11 24.54 -0.25
C PRO A 148 -34.02 25.36 -1.54
N LEU A 149 -34.09 26.71 -1.46
CA LEU A 149 -33.97 27.60 -2.62
C LEU A 149 -32.53 27.74 -3.13
N SER A 150 -31.52 27.34 -2.35
CA SER A 150 -30.09 27.45 -2.69
C SER A 150 -29.79 26.92 -4.09
N ARG A 151 -30.24 25.71 -4.39
CA ARG A 151 -30.04 25.06 -5.68
C ARG A 151 -30.89 25.70 -6.79
N GLY A 152 -32.14 26.02 -6.49
CA GLY A 152 -33.04 26.65 -7.46
C GLY A 152 -32.55 28.02 -7.94
N LEU A 153 -31.99 28.83 -7.02
CA LEU A 153 -31.38 30.10 -7.36
C LEU A 153 -30.11 29.93 -8.22
N ALA A 154 -29.29 28.92 -7.92
CA ALA A 154 -28.13 28.59 -8.75
C ALA A 154 -28.55 28.16 -10.16
N GLU A 155 -29.59 27.33 -10.29
CA GLU A 155 -30.14 26.90 -11.58
C GLU A 155 -30.73 28.08 -12.37
N LEU A 156 -31.38 29.04 -11.70
CA LEU A 156 -31.89 30.26 -12.34
C LEU A 156 -30.75 31.12 -12.90
N ILE A 157 -29.71 31.38 -12.10
CA ILE A 157 -28.52 32.12 -12.54
C ILE A 157 -27.81 31.37 -13.69
N THR A 158 -27.72 30.05 -13.61
CA THR A 158 -27.12 29.21 -14.67
C THR A 158 -27.90 29.37 -15.97
N THR A 159 -29.23 29.35 -15.90
CA THR A 159 -30.11 29.52 -17.07
C THR A 159 -29.93 30.90 -17.70
N ASP A 160 -29.86 31.95 -16.89
CA ASP A 160 -29.66 33.31 -17.39
C ASP A 160 -28.28 33.48 -18.06
N LEU A 161 -27.23 32.93 -17.44
CA LEU A 161 -25.88 32.95 -18.00
C LEU A 161 -25.76 32.11 -19.29
N ALA A 162 -26.61 31.10 -19.48
CA ALA A 162 -26.60 30.25 -20.67
C ALA A 162 -26.95 31.02 -21.97
N TYR A 163 -27.61 32.17 -21.86
CA TYR A 163 -27.88 33.04 -23.00
C TYR A 163 -26.62 33.80 -23.50
N ILE A 164 -25.56 33.86 -22.70
CA ILE A 164 -24.32 34.55 -23.05
C ILE A 164 -23.43 33.60 -23.86
N ARG A 165 -23.47 33.72 -25.19
CA ARG A 165 -22.76 32.82 -26.13
C ARG A 165 -21.25 32.77 -25.99
N THR A 166 -20.65 33.76 -25.33
CA THR A 166 -19.20 33.81 -25.09
C THR A 166 -18.79 33.03 -23.85
N LEU A 167 -19.74 32.64 -22.99
CA LEU A 167 -19.46 31.88 -21.78
C LEU A 167 -19.70 30.38 -22.01
N ARG A 168 -18.86 29.57 -21.38
CA ARG A 168 -19.04 28.13 -21.24
C ARG A 168 -19.46 27.82 -19.81
N LEU A 169 -20.61 27.20 -19.63
CA LEU A 169 -21.06 26.75 -18.31
C LEU A 169 -20.54 25.36 -18.01
N LEU A 170 -20.17 25.12 -16.76
CA LEU A 170 -19.83 23.81 -16.22
C LEU A 170 -21.02 23.28 -15.43
N GLU A 171 -21.46 22.07 -15.75
CA GLU A 171 -22.50 21.30 -15.05
C GLU A 171 -21.89 20.34 -14.03
#